data_AF-A0A1D3CZA5-F1
#
_entry.id   AF-A0A1D3CZA5-F1
#
_cell.length_a   1.000
_cell.length_b   1.000
_cell.length_c   1.000
_cell.angle_alpha   90.00
_cell.angle_beta   90.00
_cell.angle_gamma   90.00
#
_symmetry.space_group_name_H-M   'P 1'
#
loop_
_entity.id
_entity.type
_entity.pdbx_description
1 polymer ?
#
loop_
_entity_poly.entity_id
_entity_poly.type
_entity_poly.pdbx_seq_one_letter_code
_entity_poly.pdbx_strand_id
1 'polypeptide(L)'
;MDKLSEGLYVTPTALVCTILALHRDGIREEDLISQVAWLRDELLARGGLLSPCICGFSYEPSACVRTVLGRYLDGIAESKCGGWRVASRYGGEAFDAQGAPLKGQLPRLLVAFYRNQCMHVFANEAFVAVAVTACSGAAAWTEGATMDEIVASTRFLLKLMSDHFVYAGKVKEDAIDSVVLLMEKRGILARHSGNGGSQPPRFSLNRQQEALVLLICSFLWPFVDSMWALGNALFTLQVHSSGGVALACAARQLKKHQLVARAHWLADGLCKQRILPFYESSSFPTISRGVEGFVALGVLHRTGSASEEACASDALLELSPEYREEAQLQALVNRIHKFRRAFCFDASQPDALPAKYADRYVSPTQQPSPSDLTVHFF
;
A
#
# COMPACT_ATOMS: atom_id res chain seq x y z
N MET A 1 -2.73 22.34 14.58
CA MET A 1 -1.61 21.51 15.08
C MET A 1 -1.04 20.80 13.86
N ASP A 2 -0.33 21.56 13.03
CA ASP A 2 -0.01 21.18 11.65
C ASP A 2 1.51 21.06 11.48
N LYS A 3 2.11 19.99 12.02
CA LYS A 3 3.56 19.74 11.94
C LYS A 3 3.91 18.26 12.07
N LEU A 4 3.55 17.41 11.11
CA LEU A 4 4.06 16.02 11.07
C LEU A 4 4.97 15.74 9.86
N SER A 5 5.10 16.67 8.93
CA SER A 5 5.73 16.41 7.64
C SER A 5 6.81 17.42 7.22
N GLU A 6 6.91 18.58 7.87
CA GLU A 6 8.13 19.40 7.81
C GLU A 6 9.16 18.81 8.78
N GLY A 7 10.16 18.11 8.25
CA GLY A 7 11.27 17.55 9.03
C GLY A 7 11.21 16.04 9.32
N LEU A 8 10.47 15.25 8.53
CA LEU A 8 10.51 13.79 8.67
C LEU A 8 11.84 13.25 8.10
N TYR A 9 12.80 13.01 8.99
CA TYR A 9 14.05 12.33 8.63
C TYR A 9 13.79 10.84 8.41
N VAL A 10 14.18 10.33 7.25
CA VAL A 10 14.22 8.89 7.01
C VAL A 10 15.34 8.29 7.87
N THR A 11 14.97 7.33 8.70
CA THR A 11 15.89 6.65 9.61
C THR A 11 16.54 5.43 8.94
N PRO A 12 17.67 4.92 9.47
CA PRO A 12 18.28 3.68 8.99
C PRO A 12 17.30 2.51 9.07
N THR A 13 16.52 2.45 10.16
CA THR A 13 15.49 1.43 10.36
C THR A 13 14.43 1.47 9.28
N ALA A 14 14.01 2.66 8.83
CA ALA A 14 13.05 2.81 7.75
C ALA A 14 13.59 2.29 6.40
N LEU A 15 14.86 2.52 6.07
CA LEU A 15 15.46 1.98 4.84
C LEU A 15 15.43 0.45 4.83
N VAL A 16 15.96 -0.15 5.91
CA VAL A 16 16.04 -1.61 6.03
C VAL A 16 14.64 -2.23 6.04
N CYS A 17 13.71 -1.67 6.82
CA CYS A 17 12.32 -2.15 6.86
C CYS A 17 11.62 -2.00 5.51
N THR A 18 11.92 -0.95 4.73
CA THR A 18 11.33 -0.77 3.40
C THR A 18 11.73 -1.90 2.45
N ILE A 19 13.01 -2.29 2.45
CA ILE A 19 13.46 -3.43 1.66
C ILE A 19 12.87 -4.73 2.21
N LEU A 20 12.92 -4.97 3.52
CA LEU A 20 12.33 -6.17 4.13
C LEU A 20 10.82 -6.32 3.81
N ALA A 21 10.07 -5.21 3.70
CA ALA A 21 8.66 -5.24 3.35
C ALA A 21 8.39 -5.79 1.93
N LEU A 22 9.34 -5.61 1.00
CA LEU A 22 9.25 -6.14 -0.36
C LEU A 22 9.50 -7.66 -0.40
N HIS A 23 10.39 -8.14 0.47
CA HIS A 23 10.87 -9.52 0.50
C HIS A 23 10.13 -10.37 1.52
N ARG A 24 8.89 -10.76 1.16
CA ARG A 24 7.98 -11.48 2.09
C ARG A 24 8.49 -12.86 2.50
N ASP A 25 9.33 -13.48 1.67
CA ASP A 25 9.90 -14.82 1.85
C ASP A 25 11.34 -14.78 2.40
N GLY A 26 11.86 -13.59 2.68
CA GLY A 26 13.22 -13.36 3.15
C GLY A 26 14.17 -12.87 2.05
N ILE A 27 15.34 -12.42 2.49
CA ILE A 27 16.40 -11.85 1.65
C ILE A 27 17.76 -12.19 2.27
N ARG A 28 18.78 -12.44 1.45
CA ARG A 28 20.16 -12.64 1.92
C ARG A 28 20.74 -11.32 2.42
N GLU A 29 21.62 -11.37 3.43
CA GLU A 29 22.16 -10.15 4.03
C GLU A 29 22.90 -9.27 3.01
N GLU A 30 23.69 -9.87 2.12
CA GLU A 30 24.41 -9.15 1.05
C GLU A 30 23.48 -8.43 0.05
N ASP A 31 22.37 -9.08 -0.31
CA ASP A 31 21.35 -8.49 -1.19
C ASP A 31 20.61 -7.36 -0.47
N LEU A 32 20.34 -7.53 0.83
CA LEU A 32 19.73 -6.50 1.67
C LEU A 32 20.63 -5.27 1.78
N ILE A 33 21.94 -5.46 1.98
CA ILE A 33 22.93 -4.38 2.02
C ILE A 33 22.93 -3.60 0.70
N SER A 34 22.98 -4.31 -0.42
CA SER A 34 23.01 -3.70 -1.76
C SER A 34 21.73 -2.93 -2.06
N GLN A 35 20.56 -3.50 -1.74
CA GLN A 35 19.27 -2.85 -1.98
C GLN A 35 19.00 -1.67 -1.04
N VAL A 36 19.51 -1.72 0.20
CA VAL A 36 19.43 -0.59 1.13
C VAL A 36 20.29 0.58 0.64
N ALA A 37 21.48 0.31 0.10
CA ALA A 37 22.30 1.33 -0.55
C ALA A 37 21.60 1.95 -1.77
N TRP A 38 21.01 1.12 -2.63
CA TRP A 38 20.22 1.58 -3.77
C TRP A 38 19.02 2.46 -3.35
N LEU A 39 18.22 2.02 -2.36
CA LEU A 39 17.08 2.79 -1.87
C LEU A 39 17.47 4.15 -1.29
N ARG A 40 18.60 4.21 -0.59
CA ARG A 40 19.16 5.47 -0.09
C ARG A 40 19.44 6.43 -1.24
N ASP A 41 20.08 5.97 -2.31
CA ASP A 41 20.43 6.81 -3.45
C ASP A 41 19.18 7.32 -4.19
N GLU A 42 18.16 6.47 -4.32
CA GLU A 42 16.84 6.87 -4.84
C GLU A 42 16.14 7.94 -3.99
N LEU A 43 16.28 7.87 -2.67
CA LEU A 43 15.75 8.89 -1.75
C LEU A 43 16.52 10.21 -1.86
N LEU A 44 17.85 10.16 -1.94
CA LEU A 44 18.69 11.35 -2.14
C LEU A 44 18.40 12.04 -3.46
N ALA A 45 18.21 11.28 -4.55
CA ALA A 45 17.83 11.81 -5.86
C ALA A 45 16.48 12.54 -5.87
N ARG A 46 15.65 12.33 -4.84
CA ARG A 46 14.34 12.96 -4.62
C ARG A 46 14.38 14.09 -3.59
N GLY A 47 15.55 14.40 -3.03
CA GLY A 47 15.70 15.41 -1.98
C GLY A 47 15.14 14.94 -0.64
N GLY A 48 15.07 13.62 -0.41
CA GLY A 48 14.66 13.06 0.88
C GLY A 48 15.62 13.47 1.99
N LEU A 49 15.08 13.93 3.12
CA LEU A 49 15.86 14.23 4.31
C LEU A 49 16.22 12.92 5.00
N LEU A 50 17.47 12.50 4.92
CA LEU A 50 17.94 11.30 5.61
C LEU A 50 18.60 11.68 6.94
N SER A 51 18.58 10.76 7.90
CA SER A 51 19.28 11.00 9.17
C SER A 51 20.81 11.10 8.97
N PRO A 52 21.54 11.85 9.83
CA PRO A 52 22.97 12.11 9.63
C PRO A 52 23.84 10.85 9.44
N CYS A 53 23.49 9.75 10.12
CA CYS A 53 24.23 8.49 10.05
C CYS A 53 24.13 7.76 8.69
N ILE A 54 23.17 8.14 7.83
CA ILE A 54 23.03 7.61 6.47
C ILE A 54 23.21 8.69 5.39
N CYS A 55 23.32 9.97 5.77
CA CYS A 55 23.71 11.06 4.86
C CYS A 55 25.22 11.22 4.69
N GLY A 56 26.03 10.84 5.68
CA GLY A 56 27.45 11.24 5.74
C GLY A 56 28.40 10.46 4.81
N PHE A 57 29.61 11.01 4.61
CA PHE A 57 30.71 10.37 3.87
C PHE A 57 31.18 9.04 4.49
N SER A 58 30.89 8.83 5.78
CA SER A 58 31.19 7.59 6.50
C SER A 58 30.02 6.60 6.48
N TYR A 59 29.03 6.79 5.61
CA TYR A 59 27.93 5.84 5.46
C TYR A 59 28.45 4.50 4.95
N GLU A 60 28.30 3.48 5.80
CA GLU A 60 28.65 2.10 5.50
C GLU A 60 27.36 1.25 5.51
N PRO A 61 26.85 0.83 4.32
CA PRO A 61 25.62 0.06 4.20
C PRO A 61 25.60 -1.20 5.08
N SER A 62 26.74 -1.91 5.15
CA SER A 62 26.84 -3.16 5.89
C SER A 62 26.70 -2.97 7.40
N ALA A 63 27.35 -1.95 7.95
CA ALA A 63 27.24 -1.58 9.36
C ALA A 63 25.81 -1.09 9.70
N CYS A 64 25.19 -0.34 8.79
CA CYS A 64 23.82 0.12 8.93
C CYS A 64 22.84 -1.06 9.06
N VAL A 65 22.86 -1.99 8.09
CA VAL A 65 21.98 -3.17 8.09
C VAL A 65 22.18 -4.01 9.35
N ARG A 66 23.43 -4.35 9.70
CA ARG A 66 23.72 -5.17 10.89
C ARG A 66 23.31 -4.50 12.18
N THR A 67 23.46 -3.17 12.29
CA THR A 67 23.03 -2.44 13.49
C THR A 67 21.50 -2.43 13.60
N VAL A 68 20.78 -2.22 12.49
CA VAL A 68 19.32 -2.26 12.48
C VAL A 68 18.79 -3.64 12.86
N LEU A 69 19.29 -4.69 12.21
CA LEU A 69 18.91 -6.06 12.51
C LEU A 69 19.29 -6.41 13.97
N GLY A 70 20.56 -6.20 14.32
CA GLY A 70 21.19 -6.64 15.57
C GLY A 70 20.79 -5.89 16.84
N ARG A 71 20.31 -4.64 16.73
CA ARG A 71 20.01 -3.80 17.90
C ARG A 71 18.58 -3.30 17.94
N TYR A 72 18.05 -2.90 16.79
CA TYR A 72 16.75 -2.24 16.74
C TYR A 72 15.62 -3.23 16.50
N LEU A 73 15.84 -4.25 15.67
CA LEU A 73 14.82 -5.25 15.38
C LEU A 73 14.95 -6.47 16.30
N ASP A 74 16.17 -6.90 16.67
CA ASP A 74 16.41 -7.95 17.68
C ASP A 74 15.78 -7.62 19.05
N GLY A 75 15.87 -6.38 19.53
CA GLY A 75 15.21 -6.01 20.79
C GLY A 75 13.69 -6.00 20.70
N ILE A 76 13.11 -5.73 19.53
CA ILE A 76 11.65 -5.73 19.32
C ILE A 76 11.13 -7.16 19.13
N ALA A 77 11.97 -8.03 18.59
CA ALA A 77 11.77 -9.47 18.55
C ALA A 77 11.52 -10.08 19.92
N GLU A 78 12.39 -9.72 20.84
CA GLU A 78 12.49 -10.32 22.16
C GLU A 78 11.54 -9.63 23.14
N SER A 79 11.32 -8.31 23.02
CA SER A 79 10.70 -7.55 24.12
C SER A 79 9.18 -7.48 24.13
N LYS A 80 8.43 -7.71 23.04
CA LYS A 80 6.96 -7.81 23.11
C LYS A 80 6.41 -8.76 22.04
N CYS A 81 5.96 -9.94 22.48
CA CYS A 81 5.27 -10.95 21.66
C CYS A 81 6.13 -11.62 20.58
N GLY A 82 7.19 -12.32 21.00
CA GLY A 82 7.81 -13.50 20.37
C GLY A 82 7.66 -13.71 18.85
N GLY A 83 8.04 -12.73 18.03
CA GLY A 83 7.77 -12.72 16.59
C GLY A 83 8.98 -12.45 15.69
N TRP A 84 10.19 -12.27 16.22
CA TRP A 84 11.39 -12.29 15.38
C TRP A 84 12.24 -13.43 15.92
N ARG A 85 12.44 -14.47 15.13
CA ARG A 85 13.68 -15.22 15.22
C ARG A 85 14.34 -15.03 13.88
N VAL A 86 15.32 -14.13 13.81
CA VAL A 86 16.43 -14.32 12.87
C VAL A 86 16.91 -15.73 13.14
N ALA A 87 16.90 -16.59 12.12
CA ALA A 87 17.11 -18.02 12.26
C ALA A 87 18.33 -18.35 13.14
N SER A 88 18.10 -18.58 14.43
CA SER A 88 19.03 -19.29 15.30
C SER A 88 18.30 -19.88 16.51
N ARG A 89 18.27 -21.22 16.48
CA ARG A 89 18.11 -22.17 17.59
C ARG A 89 16.72 -22.32 18.22
N TYR A 90 16.14 -23.50 17.92
CA TYR A 90 15.28 -24.36 18.75
C TYR A 90 13.99 -23.77 19.35
N GLY A 91 12.86 -24.22 18.79
CA GLY A 91 11.73 -24.80 19.51
C GLY A 91 10.76 -23.85 20.24
N GLY A 92 9.48 -23.95 19.87
CA GLY A 92 8.32 -23.58 20.71
C GLY A 92 7.48 -22.42 20.19
N GLU A 93 6.34 -22.74 19.58
CA GLU A 93 5.27 -21.78 19.24
C GLU A 93 4.23 -21.74 20.38
N ALA A 94 3.83 -20.54 20.80
CA ALA A 94 2.75 -20.35 21.78
C ALA A 94 1.50 -19.81 21.06
N PHE A 95 0.48 -20.65 20.88
CA PHE A 95 -0.82 -20.32 20.29
C PHE A 95 -1.68 -19.41 21.19
N ASP A 96 -2.69 -18.76 20.60
CA ASP A 96 -3.82 -18.17 21.34
C ASP A 96 -5.05 -19.10 21.32
N ALA A 97 -6.13 -18.70 22.00
CA ALA A 97 -7.30 -19.52 22.30
C ALA A 97 -8.11 -20.02 21.08
N GLN A 98 -7.76 -19.60 19.86
CA GLN A 98 -8.39 -20.07 18.60
C GLN A 98 -7.38 -20.64 17.60
N GLY A 99 -6.12 -20.89 18.01
CA GLY A 99 -5.17 -21.67 17.22
C GLY A 99 -4.67 -20.99 15.94
N ALA A 100 -4.80 -19.67 15.81
CA ALA A 100 -4.28 -18.92 14.66
C ALA A 100 -3.13 -17.99 15.12
N PRO A 101 -1.98 -17.94 14.43
CA PRO A 101 -0.85 -17.13 14.88
C PRO A 101 -1.07 -15.64 14.59
N LEU A 102 -1.84 -14.95 15.44
CA LEU A 102 -1.83 -13.48 15.52
C LEU A 102 -0.42 -12.95 15.90
N LYS A 103 0.38 -13.78 16.58
CA LYS A 103 1.76 -13.46 17.02
C LYS A 103 2.80 -13.42 15.89
N GLY A 104 2.55 -14.06 14.74
CA GLY A 104 3.50 -14.09 13.61
C GLY A 104 3.44 -12.87 12.68
N GLN A 105 2.39 -12.04 12.77
CA GLN A 105 2.16 -10.92 11.85
C GLN A 105 2.53 -9.55 12.42
N LEU A 106 2.70 -9.45 13.76
CA LEU A 106 3.15 -8.24 14.45
C LEU A 106 4.48 -7.65 13.88
N PRO A 107 5.49 -8.47 13.55
CA PRO A 107 6.71 -7.98 12.91
C PRO A 107 6.45 -7.33 11.55
N ARG A 108 5.48 -7.85 10.79
CA ARG A 108 5.14 -7.30 9.45
C ARG A 108 4.48 -5.94 9.56
N LEU A 109 3.57 -5.75 10.52
CA LEU A 109 2.96 -4.44 10.79
C LEU A 109 3.99 -3.41 11.29
N LEU A 110 4.99 -3.85 12.05
CA LEU A 110 6.07 -2.99 12.51
C LEU A 110 6.99 -2.57 11.36
N VAL A 111 7.40 -3.52 10.51
CA VAL A 111 8.19 -3.26 9.31
C VAL A 111 7.46 -2.26 8.41
N ALA A 112 6.15 -2.45 8.21
CA ALA A 112 5.30 -1.53 7.49
C ALA A 112 5.27 -0.11 8.10
N PHE A 113 5.16 -0.05 9.43
CA PHE A 113 5.14 1.22 10.16
C PHE A 113 6.42 2.02 9.91
N TYR A 114 7.60 1.41 10.00
CA TYR A 114 8.86 2.09 9.72
C TYR A 114 9.01 2.46 8.24
N ARG A 115 8.60 1.56 7.35
CA ARG A 115 8.61 1.78 5.91
C ARG A 115 7.78 2.99 5.47
N ASN A 116 6.73 3.35 6.21
CA ASN A 116 5.92 4.53 5.92
C ASN A 116 6.72 5.84 5.95
N GLN A 117 7.88 5.91 6.62
CA GLN A 117 8.76 7.08 6.54
C GLN A 117 9.27 7.32 5.10
N CYS A 118 9.66 6.26 4.39
CA CYS A 118 10.14 6.35 3.01
C CYS A 118 9.02 6.69 2.03
N MET A 119 7.81 6.16 2.27
CA MET A 119 6.63 6.38 1.44
C MET A 119 6.39 7.85 1.11
N HIS A 120 6.62 8.76 2.07
CA HIS A 120 6.32 10.17 1.86
C HIS A 120 7.16 10.83 0.77
N VAL A 121 8.37 10.33 0.52
CA VAL A 121 9.25 10.85 -0.54
C VAL A 121 8.78 10.38 -1.93
N PHE A 122 8.14 9.21 -2.02
CA PHE A 122 7.68 8.61 -3.27
C PHE A 122 6.19 8.80 -3.54
N ALA A 123 5.46 9.46 -2.64
CA ALA A 123 4.00 9.51 -2.66
C ALA A 123 3.41 9.91 -4.01
N ASN A 124 3.85 11.04 -4.57
CA ASN A 124 3.37 11.56 -5.85
C ASN A 124 3.59 10.56 -6.99
N GLU A 125 4.79 9.98 -7.05
CA GLU A 125 5.13 8.97 -8.06
C GLU A 125 4.31 7.69 -7.87
N ALA A 126 4.02 7.31 -6.62
CA ALA A 126 3.22 6.15 -6.29
C ALA A 126 1.78 6.27 -6.77
N PHE A 127 1.14 7.43 -6.56
CA PHE A 127 -0.22 7.67 -7.03
C PHE A 127 -0.32 7.54 -8.55
N VAL A 128 0.64 8.16 -9.27
CA VAL A 128 0.69 8.09 -10.73
C VAL A 128 1.00 6.68 -11.22
N ALA A 129 2.00 6.00 -10.64
CA ALA A 129 2.37 4.64 -11.04
C ALA A 129 1.22 3.66 -10.87
N VAL A 130 0.52 3.71 -9.73
CA VAL A 130 -0.66 2.86 -9.49
C VAL A 130 -1.82 3.24 -10.41
N ALA A 131 -2.01 4.52 -10.71
CA ALA A 131 -3.00 4.96 -11.70
C ALA A 131 -2.73 4.41 -13.10
N VAL A 132 -1.47 4.44 -13.56
CA VAL A 132 -1.07 3.83 -14.86
C VAL A 132 -1.42 2.34 -14.87
N THR A 133 -1.15 1.61 -13.77
CA THR A 133 -1.53 0.20 -13.69
C THR A 133 -3.05 -0.03 -13.68
N ALA A 134 -3.83 0.88 -13.09
CA ALA A 134 -5.28 0.77 -13.07
C ALA A 134 -5.94 1.07 -14.43
N CYS A 135 -5.33 1.94 -15.22
CA CYS A 135 -5.80 2.25 -16.57
C CYS A 135 -5.57 1.09 -17.55
N SER A 136 -4.39 0.46 -17.49
CA SER A 136 -3.94 -0.46 -18.55
C SER A 136 -3.73 -1.91 -18.08
N GLY A 137 -3.89 -2.22 -16.79
CA GLY A 137 -3.66 -3.57 -16.26
C GLY A 137 -2.27 -4.09 -16.60
N ALA A 138 -2.18 -5.31 -17.15
CA ALA A 138 -0.90 -5.88 -17.60
C ALA A 138 -0.27 -5.10 -18.78
N ALA A 139 -1.06 -4.40 -19.59
CA ALA A 139 -0.57 -3.57 -20.69
C ALA A 139 0.07 -2.26 -20.20
N ALA A 140 0.09 -2.00 -18.90
CA ALA A 140 0.78 -0.85 -18.30
C ALA A 140 2.28 -0.81 -18.62
N TRP A 141 2.91 -1.96 -18.89
CA TRP A 141 4.34 -2.06 -19.23
C TRP A 141 4.62 -1.98 -20.74
N THR A 142 3.59 -2.01 -21.59
CA THR A 142 3.73 -2.06 -23.06
C THR A 142 3.07 -0.86 -23.71
N GLU A 143 1.75 -0.73 -23.56
CA GLU A 143 0.93 0.27 -24.25
C GLU A 143 0.66 1.50 -23.37
N GLY A 144 0.62 1.30 -22.05
CA GLY A 144 0.38 2.38 -21.11
C GLY A 144 -0.98 3.06 -21.28
N ALA A 145 -1.10 4.27 -20.75
CA ALA A 145 -2.33 5.07 -20.74
C ALA A 145 -2.08 6.50 -21.22
N THR A 146 -3.13 7.18 -21.66
CA THR A 146 -3.06 8.60 -22.02
C THR A 146 -2.95 9.49 -20.79
N MET A 147 -2.48 10.73 -20.95
CA MET A 147 -2.37 11.70 -19.84
C MET A 147 -3.71 11.88 -19.12
N ASP A 148 -4.80 12.07 -19.88
CA ASP A 148 -6.13 12.33 -19.31
C ASP A 148 -6.64 11.16 -18.46
N GLU A 149 -6.42 9.92 -18.92
CA GLU A 149 -6.78 8.71 -18.17
C GLU A 149 -5.98 8.59 -16.86
N ILE A 150 -4.68 8.89 -16.92
CA ILE A 150 -3.78 8.85 -15.74
C ILE A 150 -4.20 9.92 -14.74
N VAL A 151 -4.45 11.16 -15.19
CA VAL A 151 -4.87 12.27 -14.33
C VAL A 151 -6.22 11.97 -13.69
N ALA A 152 -7.20 11.48 -14.45
CA ALA A 152 -8.52 11.13 -13.92
C ALA A 152 -8.45 10.00 -12.87
N SER A 153 -7.65 8.96 -13.13
CA SER A 153 -7.44 7.84 -12.21
C SER A 153 -6.67 8.25 -10.97
N THR A 154 -5.65 9.10 -11.12
CA THR A 154 -4.87 9.66 -10.01
C THR A 154 -5.73 10.53 -9.11
N ARG A 155 -6.55 11.42 -9.68
CA ARG A 155 -7.48 12.29 -8.93
C ARG A 155 -8.48 11.47 -8.13
N PHE A 156 -9.04 10.42 -8.73
CA PHE A 156 -9.94 9.51 -8.00
C PHE A 156 -9.24 8.86 -6.80
N LEU A 157 -8.02 8.36 -6.99
CA LEU A 157 -7.26 7.71 -5.92
C LEU A 157 -6.88 8.68 -4.80
N LEU A 158 -6.46 9.91 -5.14
CA LEU A 158 -6.18 10.97 -4.17
C LEU A 158 -7.42 11.34 -3.36
N LYS A 159 -8.59 11.46 -4.00
CA LYS A 159 -9.84 11.76 -3.31
C LYS A 159 -10.25 10.64 -2.34
N LEU A 160 -10.14 9.38 -2.79
CA LEU A 160 -10.40 8.19 -1.97
C LEU A 160 -9.48 8.08 -0.75
N MET A 161 -8.23 8.58 -0.85
CA MET A 161 -7.21 8.40 0.19
C MET A 161 -6.80 9.72 0.86
N SER A 162 -7.62 10.76 0.73
CA SER A 162 -7.31 12.13 1.12
C SER A 162 -6.93 12.29 2.61
N ASP A 163 -7.44 11.42 3.48
CA ASP A 163 -7.17 11.43 4.92
C ASP A 163 -6.13 10.39 5.39
N HIS A 164 -5.59 9.56 4.49
CA HIS A 164 -4.52 8.61 4.86
C HIS A 164 -3.16 9.27 4.96
N PHE A 165 -2.98 10.39 4.28
CA PHE A 165 -1.67 10.99 4.12
C PHE A 165 -1.62 12.44 4.59
N VAL A 166 -0.86 12.67 5.65
CA VAL A 166 -0.50 14.01 6.12
C VAL A 166 0.83 14.39 5.48
N TYR A 167 0.77 15.09 4.33
CA TYR A 167 1.95 15.65 3.67
C TYR A 167 2.04 17.15 3.93
N ALA A 168 3.27 17.67 4.11
CA ALA A 168 3.54 19.10 4.11
C ALA A 168 3.48 19.52 2.65
N GLY A 169 2.33 20.03 2.23
CA GLY A 169 1.98 20.16 0.82
C GLY A 169 1.26 18.91 0.32
N LYS A 170 -0.06 18.86 0.54
CA LYS A 170 -0.97 17.93 -0.13
C LYS A 170 -0.59 17.84 -1.61
N VAL A 171 -0.61 16.63 -2.19
CA VAL A 171 -0.51 16.45 -3.65
C VAL A 171 -1.52 17.41 -4.27
N LYS A 172 -1.04 18.50 -4.87
CA LYS A 172 -1.93 19.46 -5.51
C LYS A 172 -2.47 18.72 -6.72
N GLU A 173 -3.79 18.56 -6.81
CA GLU A 173 -4.42 17.93 -7.98
C GLU A 173 -3.97 18.62 -9.28
N ASP A 174 -3.65 19.91 -9.20
CA ASP A 174 -3.16 20.74 -10.29
C ASP A 174 -1.72 20.42 -10.73
N ALA A 175 -0.99 19.60 -9.98
CA ALA A 175 0.41 19.25 -10.25
C ALA A 175 0.58 17.85 -10.84
N ILE A 176 -0.49 17.08 -11.05
CA ILE A 176 -0.38 15.68 -11.51
C ILE A 176 0.36 15.59 -12.85
N ASP A 177 0.06 16.47 -13.82
CA ASP A 177 0.74 16.51 -15.11
C ASP A 177 2.25 16.73 -14.95
N SER A 178 2.64 17.61 -14.03
CA SER A 178 4.06 17.88 -13.75
C SER A 178 4.77 16.66 -13.15
N VAL A 179 4.06 15.84 -12.37
CA VAL A 179 4.60 14.59 -11.82
C VAL A 179 4.79 13.56 -12.92
N VAL A 180 3.83 13.41 -13.83
CA VAL A 180 3.96 12.49 -14.99
C VAL A 180 5.18 12.85 -15.84
N LEU A 181 5.36 14.14 -16.16
CA LEU A 181 6.53 14.63 -16.92
C LEU A 181 7.84 14.44 -16.15
N LEU A 182 7.83 14.61 -14.82
CA LEU A 182 9.00 14.34 -13.97
C LEU A 182 9.36 12.85 -13.98
N MET A 183 8.36 11.96 -13.91
CA MET A 183 8.55 10.52 -13.98
C MET A 183 9.06 10.06 -15.35
N GLU A 184 8.62 10.71 -16.43
CA GLU A 184 9.19 10.52 -17.78
C GLU A 184 10.67 10.93 -17.80
N LYS A 185 11.00 12.13 -17.29
CA LYS A 185 12.39 12.62 -17.22
C LYS A 185 13.30 11.72 -16.39
N ARG A 186 12.77 11.10 -15.33
CA ARG A 186 13.48 10.12 -14.49
C ARG A 186 13.55 8.72 -15.10
N GLY A 187 12.94 8.51 -16.26
CA GLY A 187 12.90 7.21 -16.93
C GLY A 187 12.02 6.18 -16.24
N ILE A 188 11.16 6.58 -15.29
CA ILE A 188 10.17 5.71 -14.63
C ILE A 188 9.02 5.41 -15.59
N LEU A 189 8.62 6.42 -16.38
CA LEU A 189 7.66 6.28 -17.47
C LEU A 189 8.37 6.36 -18.81
N ALA A 190 7.92 5.54 -19.76
CA ALA A 190 8.29 5.61 -21.16
C ALA A 190 7.14 6.23 -21.96
N ARG A 191 7.46 7.24 -22.77
CA ARG A 191 6.49 7.89 -23.64
C ARG A 191 6.49 7.24 -25.02
N HIS A 192 5.31 6.82 -25.45
CA HIS A 192 5.07 6.29 -26.78
C HIS A 192 4.39 7.36 -27.62
N SER A 193 4.99 7.69 -28.76
CA SER A 193 4.35 8.58 -29.74
C SER A 193 3.19 7.84 -30.39
N GLY A 194 2.02 8.46 -30.46
CA GLY A 194 0.89 7.92 -31.22
C GLY A 194 1.31 7.70 -32.67
N ASN A 195 1.06 6.51 -33.22
CA ASN A 195 1.31 6.21 -34.62
C ASN A 195 0.44 7.13 -35.50
N GLY A 196 1.08 8.09 -36.16
CA GLY A 196 0.42 9.20 -36.87
C GLY A 196 0.02 10.30 -35.90
N GLY A 197 0.47 11.55 -36.15
CA GLY A 197 0.38 12.71 -35.24
C GLY A 197 -1.02 13.20 -34.83
N SER A 198 -2.04 12.36 -34.91
CA SER A 198 -3.42 12.60 -34.47
C SER A 198 -3.77 11.90 -33.15
N GLN A 199 -2.99 10.90 -32.69
CA GLN A 199 -3.25 10.21 -31.42
C GLN A 199 -2.47 10.83 -30.25
N PRO A 200 -3.09 11.00 -29.06
CA PRO A 200 -2.41 11.55 -27.90
C PRO A 200 -1.26 10.62 -27.45
N PRO A 201 -0.17 11.19 -26.88
CA PRO A 201 0.93 10.39 -26.36
C PRO A 201 0.45 9.48 -25.23
N ARG A 202 0.96 8.26 -25.20
CA ARG A 202 0.70 7.29 -24.13
C ARG A 202 1.95 7.11 -23.27
N PHE A 203 1.74 6.89 -21.98
CA PHE A 203 2.79 6.70 -20.99
C PHE A 203 2.68 5.28 -20.41
N SER A 204 3.72 4.47 -20.60
CA SER A 204 3.84 3.14 -20.01
C SER A 204 4.88 3.14 -18.89
N LEU A 205 4.81 2.15 -18.00
CA LEU A 205 5.87 1.89 -17.02
C LEU A 205 7.12 1.39 -17.74
N ASN A 206 8.28 1.88 -17.32
CA ASN A 206 9.56 1.46 -17.89
C ASN A 206 10.05 0.15 -17.26
N ARG A 207 10.22 -0.90 -18.08
CA ARG A 207 10.77 -2.20 -17.66
C ARG A 207 12.19 -2.13 -17.13
N GLN A 208 13.01 -1.17 -17.59
CA GLN A 208 14.38 -1.01 -17.07
C GLN A 208 14.39 -0.53 -15.61
N GLN A 209 13.28 0.08 -15.17
CA GLN A 209 13.08 0.58 -13.81
C GLN A 209 12.05 -0.27 -13.04
N GLU A 210 11.88 -1.55 -13.42
CA GLU A 210 10.86 -2.43 -12.83
C GLU A 210 10.95 -2.49 -11.29
N ALA A 211 12.15 -2.66 -10.74
CA ALA A 211 12.36 -2.72 -9.29
C ALA A 211 11.90 -1.43 -8.58
N LEU A 212 12.23 -0.27 -9.14
CA LEU A 212 11.81 1.04 -8.62
C LEU A 212 10.29 1.21 -8.71
N VAL A 213 9.69 0.87 -9.84
CA VAL A 213 8.24 0.94 -10.05
C VAL A 213 7.49 0.04 -9.07
N LEU A 214 7.96 -1.20 -8.86
CA LEU A 214 7.35 -2.13 -7.91
C LEU A 214 7.50 -1.65 -6.47
N LEU A 215 8.66 -1.10 -6.09
CA LEU A 215 8.87 -0.45 -4.80
C LEU A 215 7.85 0.70 -4.62
N ILE A 216 7.75 1.58 -5.60
CA ILE A 216 6.88 2.75 -5.59
C ILE A 216 5.41 2.33 -5.45
N CYS A 217 4.94 1.38 -6.27
CA CYS A 217 3.57 0.86 -6.20
C CYS A 217 3.29 0.12 -4.88
N SER A 218 4.29 -0.58 -4.33
CA SER A 218 4.15 -1.24 -3.04
C SER A 218 3.69 -0.25 -1.97
N PHE A 219 4.11 1.02 -2.04
CA PHE A 219 3.74 2.03 -1.05
C PHE A 219 2.24 2.19 -0.86
N LEU A 220 1.47 2.14 -1.95
CA LEU A 220 0.03 2.38 -1.93
C LEU A 220 -0.81 1.11 -1.92
N TRP A 221 -0.36 0.00 -2.52
CA TRP A 221 -1.18 -1.20 -2.63
C TRP A 221 -1.81 -1.70 -1.31
N PRO A 222 -1.11 -1.73 -0.15
CA PRO A 222 -1.72 -2.13 1.11
C PRO A 222 -2.93 -1.29 1.49
N PHE A 223 -2.86 0.02 1.26
CA PHE A 223 -3.95 0.95 1.56
C PHE A 223 -5.10 0.82 0.56
N VAL A 224 -4.80 0.61 -0.73
CA VAL A 224 -5.82 0.34 -1.75
C VAL A 224 -6.59 -0.93 -1.40
N ASP A 225 -5.89 -1.98 -0.97
CA ASP A 225 -6.48 -3.22 -0.49
C ASP A 225 -7.36 -2.99 0.75
N SER A 226 -6.96 -2.11 1.68
CA SER A 226 -7.84 -1.70 2.79
C SER A 226 -9.11 -1.01 2.29
N MET A 227 -9.00 -0.11 1.30
CA MET A 227 -10.16 0.60 0.75
C MET A 227 -11.09 -0.34 0.01
N TRP A 228 -10.53 -1.33 -0.70
CA TRP A 228 -11.32 -2.35 -1.37
C TRP A 228 -12.06 -3.24 -0.36
N ALA A 229 -11.40 -3.67 0.72
CA ALA A 229 -12.06 -4.44 1.78
C ALA A 229 -13.16 -3.62 2.48
N LEU A 230 -12.91 -2.33 2.74
CA LEU A 230 -13.91 -1.42 3.27
C LEU A 230 -15.09 -1.24 2.30
N GLY A 231 -14.83 -1.07 1.00
CA GLY A 231 -15.84 -1.01 -0.05
C GLY A 231 -16.73 -2.26 -0.08
N ASN A 232 -16.15 -3.45 0.08
CA ASN A 232 -16.92 -4.69 0.21
C ASN A 232 -17.75 -4.75 1.51
N ALA A 233 -17.26 -4.18 2.61
CA ALA A 233 -18.03 -4.10 3.85
C ALA A 233 -19.25 -3.16 3.74
N LEU A 234 -19.26 -2.22 2.79
CA LEU A 234 -20.38 -1.32 2.54
C LEU A 234 -21.65 -2.05 2.08
N PHE A 235 -21.53 -3.23 1.45
CA PHE A 235 -22.71 -4.05 1.12
C PHE A 235 -23.53 -4.43 2.35
N THR A 236 -22.92 -4.43 3.54
CA THR A 236 -23.65 -4.67 4.79
C THR A 236 -24.60 -3.54 5.19
N LEU A 237 -24.52 -2.38 4.53
CA LEU A 237 -25.43 -1.24 4.64
C LEU A 237 -26.57 -1.27 3.59
N GLN A 238 -26.55 -2.20 2.63
CA GLN A 238 -27.64 -2.33 1.66
C GLN A 238 -28.86 -3.01 2.30
N VAL A 239 -30.03 -2.48 1.98
CA VAL A 239 -31.32 -3.07 2.36
C VAL A 239 -31.82 -3.85 1.15
N HIS A 240 -31.75 -5.18 1.22
CA HIS A 240 -32.30 -6.03 0.18
C HIS A 240 -33.82 -6.09 0.37
N SER A 241 -34.57 -5.48 -0.53
CA SER A 241 -36.03 -5.59 -0.56
C SER A 241 -36.41 -6.97 -1.10
N SER A 242 -36.27 -8.00 -0.28
CA SER A 242 -36.75 -9.33 -0.62
C SER A 242 -38.27 -9.38 -0.41
N GLY A 243 -39.02 -9.25 -1.52
CA GLY A 243 -40.40 -9.69 -1.63
C GLY A 243 -41.48 -8.85 -0.92
N GLY A 244 -42.25 -8.11 -1.72
CA GLY A 244 -43.72 -7.97 -1.55
C GLY A 244 -44.28 -7.05 -0.47
N VAL A 245 -43.55 -6.68 0.58
CA VAL A 245 -44.04 -5.70 1.57
C VAL A 245 -42.99 -4.62 1.76
N ALA A 246 -43.08 -3.60 0.92
CA ALA A 246 -42.35 -2.34 1.07
C ALA A 246 -42.87 -1.61 2.33
N LEU A 247 -42.47 -2.09 3.50
CA LEU A 247 -42.21 -1.15 4.59
C LEU A 247 -41.11 -0.23 4.06
N ALA A 248 -41.39 1.07 4.05
CA ALA A 248 -40.43 2.12 3.76
C ALA A 248 -39.29 2.05 4.80
N CYS A 249 -38.39 1.09 4.63
CA CYS A 249 -37.36 0.78 5.59
C CYS A 249 -36.28 1.83 5.45
N ALA A 250 -36.16 2.65 6.50
CA ALA A 250 -35.10 3.61 6.70
C ALA A 250 -33.74 3.03 6.27
N ALA A 251 -32.89 3.88 5.70
CA ALA A 251 -31.54 3.51 5.32
C ALA A 251 -30.87 2.76 6.48
N ARG A 252 -30.27 1.59 6.20
CA ARG A 252 -29.57 0.84 7.24
C ARG A 252 -28.38 1.68 7.69
N GLN A 253 -28.42 2.09 8.95
CA GLN A 253 -27.40 2.91 9.58
C GLN A 253 -26.48 2.03 10.42
N LEU A 254 -25.17 2.31 10.39
CA LEU A 254 -24.19 1.69 11.28
C LEU A 254 -23.30 2.76 11.89
N LYS A 255 -22.88 2.54 13.13
CA LYS A 255 -21.85 3.38 13.73
C LYS A 255 -20.51 3.13 13.02
N LYS A 256 -19.67 4.17 12.91
CA LYS A 256 -18.34 4.08 12.30
C LYS A 256 -17.53 2.87 12.80
N HIS A 257 -17.47 2.66 14.11
CA HIS A 257 -16.70 1.55 14.69
C HIS A 257 -17.21 0.17 14.24
N GLN A 258 -18.52 0.00 14.03
CA GLN A 258 -19.10 -1.27 13.60
C GLN A 258 -18.74 -1.58 12.16
N LEU A 259 -18.80 -0.57 11.29
CA LEU A 259 -18.39 -0.71 9.89
C LEU A 259 -16.90 -1.04 9.78
N VAL A 260 -16.06 -0.32 10.52
CA VAL A 260 -14.62 -0.56 10.56
C VAL A 260 -14.30 -1.96 11.07
N ALA A 261 -14.97 -2.43 12.12
CA ALA A 261 -14.78 -3.78 12.63
C ALA A 261 -15.13 -4.83 11.57
N ARG A 262 -16.25 -4.68 10.86
CA ARG A 262 -16.63 -5.61 9.77
C ARG A 262 -15.62 -5.63 8.64
N ALA A 263 -15.16 -4.46 8.21
CA ALA A 263 -14.12 -4.34 7.19
C ALA A 263 -12.79 -4.96 7.63
N HIS A 264 -12.42 -4.78 8.90
CA HIS A 264 -11.23 -5.40 9.49
C HIS A 264 -11.32 -6.93 9.47
N TRP A 265 -12.44 -7.51 9.93
CA TRP A 265 -12.66 -8.96 9.91
C TRP A 265 -12.62 -9.54 8.51
N LEU A 266 -13.22 -8.84 7.54
CA LEU A 266 -13.16 -9.22 6.13
C LEU A 266 -11.72 -9.20 5.62
N ALA A 267 -11.00 -8.10 5.83
CA ALA A 267 -9.60 -7.96 5.40
C ALA A 267 -8.69 -9.02 6.03
N ASP A 268 -8.80 -9.28 7.32
CA ASP A 268 -8.03 -10.31 8.04
C ASP A 268 -8.31 -11.72 7.48
N GLY A 269 -9.59 -12.05 7.22
CA GLY A 269 -9.98 -13.30 6.57
C GLY A 269 -9.37 -13.46 5.17
N LEU A 270 -9.40 -12.40 4.36
CA LEU A 270 -8.83 -12.41 3.02
C LEU A 270 -7.29 -12.48 3.02
N CYS A 271 -6.62 -11.89 4.01
CA CYS A 271 -5.17 -12.04 4.21
C CYS A 271 -4.82 -13.48 4.56
N LYS A 272 -5.58 -14.13 5.45
CA LYS A 272 -5.40 -15.55 5.82
C LYS A 272 -5.58 -16.48 4.62
N GLN A 273 -6.52 -16.15 3.74
CA GLN A 273 -6.75 -16.87 2.47
C GLN A 273 -5.76 -16.50 1.35
N ARG A 274 -4.80 -15.60 1.62
CA ARG A 274 -3.81 -15.08 0.65
C ARG A 274 -4.42 -14.34 -0.57
N ILE A 275 -5.67 -13.90 -0.46
CA ILE A 275 -6.32 -13.05 -1.47
C ILE A 275 -5.80 -11.61 -1.37
N LEU A 276 -5.57 -11.13 -0.14
CA LEU A 276 -4.88 -9.86 0.11
C LEU A 276 -3.39 -10.13 0.38
N PRO A 277 -2.49 -9.59 -0.46
CA PRO A 277 -1.05 -9.81 -0.32
C PRO A 277 -0.41 -8.98 0.79
N PHE A 278 -1.10 -8.04 1.44
CA PHE A 278 -0.49 -7.22 2.49
C PHE A 278 -1.30 -7.36 3.78
N TYR A 279 -0.68 -7.85 4.86
CA TYR A 279 -1.39 -7.97 6.14
C TYR A 279 -1.75 -6.59 6.71
N GLU A 280 -0.94 -5.59 6.39
CA GLU A 280 -1.15 -4.16 6.66
C GLU A 280 -2.51 -3.65 6.18
N SER A 281 -3.08 -4.28 5.16
CA SER A 281 -4.39 -3.92 4.63
C SER A 281 -5.51 -4.12 5.64
N SER A 282 -5.32 -5.02 6.61
CA SER A 282 -6.25 -5.25 7.72
C SER A 282 -6.14 -4.21 8.84
N SER A 283 -5.20 -3.26 8.77
CA SER A 283 -4.94 -2.29 9.84
C SER A 283 -6.18 -1.46 10.20
N PHE A 284 -6.61 -1.54 11.47
CA PHE A 284 -7.78 -0.83 11.98
C PHE A 284 -7.68 0.70 11.82
N PRO A 285 -6.55 1.36 12.15
CA PRO A 285 -6.36 2.79 11.86
C PRO A 285 -6.54 3.15 10.38
N THR A 286 -6.01 2.33 9.47
CA THR A 286 -6.10 2.58 8.02
C THR A 286 -7.54 2.48 7.53
N ILE A 287 -8.27 1.46 7.95
CA ILE A 287 -9.69 1.27 7.59
C ILE A 287 -10.55 2.37 8.22
N SER A 288 -10.29 2.75 9.47
CA SER A 288 -11.00 3.82 10.17
C SER A 288 -10.86 5.18 9.49
N ARG A 289 -9.66 5.50 9.00
CA ARG A 289 -9.43 6.70 8.16
C ARG A 289 -10.09 6.56 6.79
N GLY A 290 -10.12 5.36 6.23
CA GLY A 290 -10.76 5.09 4.93
C GLY A 290 -12.23 5.44 4.85
N VAL A 291 -12.96 5.36 5.97
CA VAL A 291 -14.35 5.82 6.02
C VAL A 291 -14.49 7.26 5.55
N GLU A 292 -13.53 8.12 5.89
CA GLU A 292 -13.52 9.52 5.47
C GLU A 292 -13.34 9.68 3.96
N GLY A 293 -12.53 8.83 3.34
CA GLY A 293 -12.39 8.76 1.89
C GLY A 293 -13.70 8.45 1.18
N PHE A 294 -14.49 7.50 1.71
CA PHE A 294 -15.82 7.19 1.18
C PHE A 294 -16.84 8.31 1.43
N VAL A 295 -16.72 9.05 2.53
CA VAL A 295 -17.51 10.27 2.77
C VAL A 295 -17.13 11.37 1.77
N ALA A 296 -15.83 11.59 1.53
CA ALA A 296 -15.34 12.58 0.57
C ALA A 296 -15.77 12.27 -0.87
N LEU A 297 -15.84 10.99 -1.24
CA LEU A 297 -16.39 10.54 -2.52
C LEU A 297 -17.90 10.69 -2.63
N GLY A 298 -18.61 11.00 -1.54
CA GLY A 298 -20.07 11.09 -1.51
C GLY A 298 -20.76 9.73 -1.51
N VAL A 299 -20.07 8.67 -1.08
CA VAL A 299 -20.62 7.30 -0.99
C VAL A 299 -21.32 7.08 0.35
N LEU A 300 -20.80 7.71 1.40
CA LEU A 300 -21.33 7.65 2.76
C LEU A 300 -21.75 9.03 3.25
N HIS A 301 -22.89 9.09 3.94
CA HIS A 301 -23.32 10.25 4.71
C HIS A 301 -23.28 9.96 6.21
N ARG A 302 -22.97 11.00 6.98
CA ARG A 302 -23.09 10.97 8.44
C ARG A 302 -24.48 11.44 8.85
N THR A 303 -25.24 10.57 9.49
CA THR A 303 -26.53 10.87 10.11
C THR A 303 -26.37 10.95 11.63
N GLY A 304 -26.86 12.04 12.21
CA GLY A 304 -26.75 12.31 13.66
C GLY A 304 -26.78 13.81 13.93
N SER A 305 -27.59 14.24 14.90
CA SER A 305 -27.72 15.64 15.31
C SER A 305 -26.36 16.19 15.74
N ALA A 306 -25.89 17.22 15.04
CA ALA A 306 -24.82 18.09 15.50
C ALA A 306 -25.27 18.82 16.77
N SER A 307 -25.06 18.20 17.94
CA SER A 307 -24.75 18.95 19.15
C SER A 307 -23.23 19.03 19.17
N GLU A 308 -22.71 20.26 19.14
CA GLU A 308 -21.34 20.64 18.76
C GLU A 308 -20.20 20.05 19.62
N GLU A 309 -20.48 19.17 20.58
CA GLU A 309 -19.49 18.60 21.51
C GLU A 309 -19.52 17.07 21.64
N ALA A 310 -20.43 16.37 20.94
CA ALA A 310 -20.49 14.91 20.98
C ALA A 310 -19.49 14.28 19.98
N CYS A 311 -18.48 13.61 20.53
CA CYS A 311 -17.37 12.92 19.87
C CYS A 311 -17.70 12.34 18.47
N ALA A 312 -16.95 12.76 17.45
CA ALA A 312 -17.05 12.29 16.05
C ALA A 312 -16.92 10.76 15.86
N SER A 313 -16.68 10.00 16.94
CA SER A 313 -16.55 8.55 16.98
C SER A 313 -17.89 7.78 16.90
N ASP A 314 -19.02 8.45 17.16
CA ASP A 314 -20.33 7.78 17.27
C ASP A 314 -21.36 8.17 16.21
N ALA A 315 -20.94 8.90 15.17
CA ALA A 315 -21.78 9.23 14.02
C ALA A 315 -22.32 7.97 13.33
N LEU A 316 -23.62 7.96 13.04
CA LEU A 316 -24.24 6.93 12.22
C LEU A 316 -23.86 7.20 10.76
N LEU A 317 -23.59 6.12 10.04
CA LEU A 317 -23.22 6.15 8.63
C LEU A 317 -24.30 5.44 7.82
N GLU A 318 -24.68 6.06 6.72
CA GLU A 318 -25.59 5.49 5.73
C GLU A 318 -25.05 5.66 4.31
N LEU A 319 -25.50 4.78 3.42
CA LEU A 319 -25.20 4.91 1.99
C LEU A 319 -26.03 6.03 1.36
N SER A 320 -25.36 6.82 0.53
CA SER A 320 -26.01 7.81 -0.33
C SER A 320 -27.01 7.12 -1.26
N PRO A 321 -28.09 7.81 -1.68
CA PRO A 321 -29.17 7.21 -2.47
C PRO A 321 -28.70 6.45 -3.71
N GLU A 322 -27.70 6.98 -4.42
CA GLU A 322 -27.11 6.39 -5.62
C GLU A 322 -26.45 5.02 -5.36
N TYR A 323 -25.80 4.85 -4.20
CA TYR A 323 -25.06 3.64 -3.84
C TYR A 323 -25.89 2.62 -3.07
N ARG A 324 -27.19 2.88 -2.86
CA ARG A 324 -28.14 1.89 -2.32
C ARG A 324 -28.42 0.78 -3.32
N GLU A 325 -28.27 1.07 -4.61
CA GLU A 325 -28.34 0.08 -5.68
C GLU A 325 -27.08 -0.79 -5.68
N GLU A 326 -27.25 -2.11 -5.73
CA GLU A 326 -26.16 -3.09 -5.75
C GLU A 326 -25.20 -2.86 -6.91
N ALA A 327 -25.72 -2.57 -8.11
CA ALA A 327 -24.93 -2.35 -9.32
C ALA A 327 -23.97 -1.17 -9.18
N GLN A 328 -24.40 -0.06 -8.57
CA GLN A 328 -23.57 1.14 -8.41
C GLN A 328 -22.46 0.94 -7.37
N LEU A 329 -22.78 0.28 -6.26
CA LEU A 329 -21.78 -0.07 -5.26
C LEU A 329 -20.76 -1.08 -5.81
N GLN A 330 -21.22 -2.08 -6.57
CA GLN A 330 -20.34 -3.02 -7.24
C GLN A 330 -19.45 -2.34 -8.28
N ALA A 331 -19.97 -1.38 -9.05
CA ALA A 331 -19.18 -0.60 -10.00
C ALA A 331 -18.07 0.21 -9.30
N LEU A 332 -18.36 0.80 -8.14
CA LEU A 332 -17.36 1.48 -7.31
C LEU A 332 -16.28 0.51 -6.81
N VAL A 333 -16.68 -0.64 -6.27
CA VAL A 333 -15.73 -1.66 -5.77
C VAL A 333 -14.88 -2.22 -6.90
N ASN A 334 -15.44 -2.43 -8.09
CA ASN A 334 -14.73 -2.83 -9.30
C ASN A 334 -13.75 -1.74 -9.76
N ARG A 335 -14.12 -0.46 -9.64
CA ARG A 335 -13.22 0.66 -9.92
C ARG A 335 -12.02 0.67 -8.97
N ILE A 336 -12.24 0.47 -7.66
CA ILE A 336 -11.16 0.36 -6.67
C ILE A 336 -10.29 -0.87 -6.95
N HIS A 337 -10.90 -2.00 -7.34
CA HIS A 337 -10.19 -3.24 -7.66
C HIS A 337 -9.11 -3.05 -8.74
N LYS A 338 -9.34 -2.19 -9.74
CA LYS A 338 -8.35 -1.89 -10.78
C LYS A 338 -7.02 -1.35 -10.25
N PHE A 339 -7.03 -0.67 -9.10
CA PHE A 339 -5.80 -0.13 -8.48
C PHE A 339 -5.05 -1.15 -7.63
N ARG A 340 -5.61 -2.35 -7.43
CA ARG A 340 -4.99 -3.39 -6.60
C ARG A 340 -3.88 -4.08 -7.37
N ARG A 341 -2.87 -4.56 -6.63
CA ARG A 341 -1.79 -5.39 -7.18
C ARG A 341 -2.32 -6.56 -8.00
N ALA A 342 -3.39 -7.22 -7.55
CA ALA A 342 -3.99 -8.37 -8.23
C ALA A 342 -4.32 -8.04 -9.70
N PHE A 343 -4.96 -6.91 -9.96
CA PHE A 343 -5.36 -6.49 -11.30
C PHE A 343 -4.17 -6.28 -12.25
N CYS A 344 -3.03 -5.81 -11.73
CA CYS A 344 -1.82 -5.59 -12.52
C CYS A 344 -1.22 -6.90 -13.06
N PHE A 345 -1.46 -8.02 -12.38
CA PHE A 345 -0.82 -9.32 -12.67
C PHE A 345 -1.80 -10.43 -13.07
N ASP A 346 -3.12 -10.21 -13.02
CA ASP A 346 -4.13 -11.23 -13.33
C ASP A 346 -4.36 -11.48 -14.83
N ALA A 347 -3.79 -10.67 -15.73
CA ALA A 347 -4.11 -10.77 -17.16
C ALA A 347 -3.20 -11.74 -17.97
N SER A 348 -2.28 -12.48 -17.35
CA SER A 348 -1.46 -13.47 -18.08
C SER A 348 -0.77 -14.51 -17.20
N GLN A 349 -1.46 -15.62 -16.90
CA GLN A 349 -0.98 -17.01 -17.07
C GLN A 349 -1.94 -18.04 -16.44
N PRO A 350 -2.55 -18.95 -17.22
CA PRO A 350 -3.42 -20.01 -16.68
C PRO A 350 -2.68 -21.15 -15.93
N ASP A 351 -1.34 -21.09 -15.81
CA ASP A 351 -0.52 -22.14 -15.15
C ASP A 351 0.46 -21.62 -14.09
N ALA A 352 0.35 -20.35 -13.66
CA ALA A 352 1.26 -19.80 -12.66
C ALA A 352 0.77 -20.08 -11.22
N LEU A 353 1.21 -21.21 -10.66
CA LEU A 353 1.25 -21.45 -9.21
C LEU A 353 1.78 -20.21 -8.46
N PRO A 354 1.27 -19.89 -7.26
CA PRO A 354 1.43 -18.59 -6.60
C PRO A 354 2.80 -18.37 -5.92
N ALA A 355 3.91 -18.82 -6.52
CA ALA A 355 5.19 -18.97 -5.83
C ALA A 355 6.45 -18.47 -6.60
N LYS A 356 6.33 -17.70 -7.69
CA LYS A 356 7.52 -17.37 -8.53
C LYS A 356 7.86 -15.89 -8.75
N TYR A 357 7.39 -15.00 -7.88
CA TYR A 357 7.70 -13.56 -8.02
C TYR A 357 8.54 -12.97 -6.88
N ALA A 358 9.00 -13.78 -5.92
CA ALA A 358 10.03 -13.39 -4.97
C ALA A 358 11.44 -13.34 -5.63
N ASP A 359 11.69 -14.21 -6.61
CA ASP A 359 13.01 -14.38 -7.26
C ASP A 359 13.36 -13.33 -8.32
N ARG A 360 12.49 -12.33 -8.57
CA ARG A 360 12.73 -11.29 -9.61
C ARG A 360 13.25 -9.96 -9.10
N TYR A 361 13.55 -9.84 -7.81
CA TYR A 361 14.44 -8.77 -7.35
C TYR A 361 15.88 -9.11 -7.75
N VAL A 362 16.16 -8.96 -9.05
CA VAL A 362 17.48 -9.21 -9.62
C VAL A 362 18.45 -8.21 -9.03
N SER A 363 19.33 -8.68 -8.14
CA SER A 363 20.57 -8.01 -7.81
C SER A 363 21.37 -7.83 -9.11
N PRO A 364 21.87 -6.62 -9.41
CA PRO A 364 22.87 -6.50 -10.45
C PRO A 364 24.14 -7.16 -9.90
N THR A 365 24.60 -8.19 -10.60
CA THR A 365 25.91 -8.88 -10.51
C THR A 365 26.12 -10.07 -9.53
N GLN A 366 26.57 -11.17 -10.17
CA GLN A 366 27.45 -12.28 -9.75
C GLN A 366 26.89 -13.61 -9.20
N GLN A 367 27.45 -14.70 -9.74
CA GLN A 367 27.18 -16.13 -9.50
C GLN A 367 27.57 -16.57 -8.08
N PRO A 368 26.93 -17.61 -7.51
CA PRO A 368 27.15 -17.99 -6.12
C PRO A 368 28.38 -18.89 -5.93
N SER A 369 29.10 -18.65 -4.84
CA SER A 369 29.99 -19.62 -4.18
C SER A 369 29.31 -20.14 -2.90
N PRO A 370 29.50 -21.42 -2.49
CA PRO A 370 28.64 -22.02 -1.48
C PRO A 370 29.24 -21.89 -0.07
N SER A 371 28.79 -20.91 0.71
CA SER A 371 28.90 -20.93 2.18
C SER A 371 28.06 -19.85 2.88
N ASP A 372 26.75 -19.72 2.61
CA ASP A 372 25.97 -18.62 3.19
C ASP A 372 24.71 -19.04 3.96
N LEU A 373 24.61 -18.47 5.17
CA LEU A 373 23.45 -18.53 6.05
C LEU A 373 22.26 -17.79 5.40
N THR A 374 21.22 -18.55 5.07
CA THR A 374 19.96 -18.02 4.56
C THR A 374 19.06 -17.67 5.75
N VAL A 375 18.56 -16.42 5.82
CA VAL A 375 17.61 -15.99 6.86
C VAL A 375 16.19 -16.27 6.35
N HIS A 376 15.53 -17.27 6.95
CA HIS A 376 14.14 -17.62 6.65
C HIS A 376 13.19 -16.99 7.68
N PHE A 377 12.06 -16.46 7.22
CA PHE A 377 11.00 -15.87 8.06
C PHE A 377 9.69 -16.65 7.87
N PHE A 378 9.31 -17.46 8.87
CA PHE A 378 8.00 -18.12 8.93
C PHE A 378 7.03 -17.32 9.80
#